data_AF-A0A7H8LTK5-F1
#
_entry.id   AF-A0A7H8LTK5-F1
#
_cell.length_a   1.000
_cell.length_b   1.000
_cell.length_c   1.000
_cell.angle_alpha   90.00
_cell.angle_beta   90.00
_cell.angle_gamma   90.00
#
_symmetry.space_group_name_H-M   'P 1'
#
loop_
_entity.id
_entity.type
_entity.pdbx_description
1 polymer ?
#
loop_
_entity_poly.entity_id
_entity_poly.type
_entity_poly.pdbx_seq_one_letter_code
_entity_poly.pdbx_strand_id
1 'polypeptide(L)'
;MAAQSESLKFACSPDQAKTLTAHRKGELDLGHRDATWFLLATCDVPEPDVHEPADWVGVDRGIVNLASTSDGDNHQGRVVPAALLERVVRSGVRAGRASPR
;
A
#
# COMPACT_ATOMS: atom_id res chain seq x y z
N MET A 1 10.04 -27.40 -20.02
CA MET A 1 9.01 -26.74 -20.86
C MET A 1 8.98 -25.28 -20.45
N ALA A 2 9.44 -24.37 -21.31
CA ALA A 2 9.32 -22.94 -21.05
C ALA A 2 7.92 -22.52 -21.50
N ALA A 3 7.06 -22.14 -20.56
CA ALA A 3 5.79 -21.51 -20.89
C ALA A 3 6.10 -20.11 -21.44
N GLN A 4 5.86 -19.90 -22.73
CA GLN A 4 5.80 -18.57 -23.34
C GLN A 4 4.48 -17.94 -22.92
N SER A 5 4.53 -16.88 -22.13
CA SER A 5 3.34 -16.14 -21.71
C SER A 5 2.94 -15.14 -22.80
N GLU A 6 1.76 -15.32 -23.39
CA GLU A 6 1.06 -14.19 -24.00
C GLU A 6 0.79 -13.11 -22.95
N SER A 7 0.65 -11.85 -23.40
CA SER A 7 0.44 -10.68 -22.54
C SER A 7 -0.93 -10.73 -21.87
N LEU A 8 -1.01 -11.45 -20.73
CA LEU A 8 -2.17 -11.43 -19.86
C LEU A 8 -2.36 -9.99 -19.34
N LYS A 9 -3.56 -9.43 -19.52
CA LYS A 9 -3.89 -8.10 -19.00
C LYS A 9 -3.85 -8.15 -17.48
N PHE A 10 -2.81 -7.59 -16.90
CA PHE A 10 -2.61 -7.54 -15.45
C PHE A 10 -3.28 -6.27 -14.90
N ALA A 11 -4.29 -6.44 -14.04
CA ALA A 11 -5.11 -5.35 -13.51
C ALA A 11 -4.53 -4.70 -12.22
N CYS A 12 -3.21 -4.75 -12.03
CA CYS A 12 -2.57 -4.17 -10.84
C CYS A 12 -2.19 -2.70 -11.06
N SER A 13 -1.81 -2.01 -9.98
CA SER A 13 -1.19 -0.68 -10.06
C SER A 13 0.12 -0.74 -10.88
N PRO A 14 0.46 0.29 -11.69
CA PRO A 14 1.74 0.35 -12.39
C PRO A 14 2.96 0.14 -11.50
N ASP A 15 2.90 0.60 -10.24
CA ASP A 15 4.02 0.42 -9.30
C ASP A 15 4.12 -1.03 -8.81
N GLN A 16 2.99 -1.70 -8.59
CA GLN A 16 2.98 -3.14 -8.27
C GLN A 16 3.50 -3.99 -9.43
N ALA A 17 3.21 -3.61 -10.68
CA ALA A 17 3.76 -4.29 -11.86
C ALA A 17 5.29 -4.18 -11.92
N LYS A 18 5.84 -3.00 -11.60
CA LYS A 18 7.29 -2.79 -11.50
C LYS A 18 7.89 -3.65 -10.40
N THR A 19 7.29 -3.64 -9.19
CA THR A 19 7.74 -4.45 -8.06
C THR A 19 7.75 -5.94 -8.41
N LEU A 20 6.66 -6.45 -9.00
CA LEU A 20 6.55 -7.83 -9.43
C LEU A 20 7.65 -8.20 -10.45
N THR A 21 7.90 -7.32 -11.42
CA THR A 21 8.89 -7.59 -12.47
C THR A 21 10.33 -7.53 -11.94
N ALA A 22 10.62 -6.61 -11.03
CA ALA A 22 11.97 -6.38 -10.52
C ALA A 22 12.37 -7.29 -9.34
N HIS A 23 11.41 -7.69 -8.51
CA HIS A 23 11.70 -8.28 -7.19
C HIS A 23 11.08 -9.65 -6.95
N ARG A 24 10.35 -10.23 -7.93
CA ARG A 24 9.75 -11.58 -7.76
C ARG A 24 10.81 -12.60 -7.39
N LYS A 25 10.49 -13.42 -6.39
CA LYS A 25 11.31 -14.53 -5.94
C LYS A 25 10.50 -15.81 -5.84
N GLY A 26 11.08 -16.90 -6.31
CA GLY A 26 10.49 -18.23 -6.19
C GLY A 26 9.30 -18.46 -7.12
N GLU A 27 8.42 -19.36 -6.67
CA GLU A 27 7.22 -19.78 -7.37
C GLU A 27 6.09 -18.74 -7.26
N LEU A 28 5.16 -18.80 -8.20
CA LEU A 28 3.96 -17.98 -8.24
C LEU A 28 2.74 -18.88 -8.08
N ASP A 29 1.85 -18.51 -7.18
CA ASP A 29 0.58 -19.21 -7.01
C ASP A 29 -0.51 -18.50 -7.83
N LEU A 30 -1.32 -19.29 -8.52
CA LEU A 30 -2.48 -18.81 -9.26
C LEU A 30 -3.76 -19.24 -8.53
N GLY A 31 -4.48 -18.26 -7.98
CA GLY A 31 -5.76 -18.47 -7.32
C GLY A 31 -6.93 -18.08 -8.19
N HIS A 32 -8.03 -18.84 -8.15
CA HIS A 32 -9.29 -18.48 -8.80
C HIS A 32 -10.40 -18.33 -7.76
N ARG A 33 -11.05 -17.17 -7.77
CA ARG A 33 -12.16 -16.86 -6.86
C ARG A 33 -13.10 -15.87 -7.53
N ASP A 34 -14.40 -16.11 -7.40
CA ASP A 34 -15.45 -15.21 -7.88
C ASP A 34 -15.25 -14.80 -9.36
N ALA A 35 -15.02 -15.79 -10.23
CA ALA A 35 -14.72 -15.64 -11.67
C ALA A 35 -13.48 -14.80 -12.00
N THR A 36 -12.62 -14.55 -11.01
CA THR A 36 -11.42 -13.72 -11.12
C THR A 36 -10.18 -14.53 -10.80
N TRP A 37 -9.14 -14.37 -11.63
CA TRP A 37 -7.82 -14.92 -11.40
C TRP A 37 -6.94 -13.94 -10.62
N PHE A 38 -6.23 -14.47 -9.62
CA PHE A 38 -5.30 -13.75 -8.79
C PHE A 38 -3.91 -14.38 -8.91
N LEU A 39 -2.91 -13.54 -9.10
CA LEU A 39 -1.52 -13.95 -9.08
C LEU A 39 -0.92 -13.56 -7.72
N LEU A 40 -0.52 -14.55 -6.93
CA LEU A 40 0.17 -14.32 -5.66
C LEU A 40 1.66 -14.51 -5.88
N ALA A 41 2.42 -13.46 -5.60
CA ALA A 41 3.85 -13.40 -5.86
C ALA A 41 4.60 -12.96 -4.62
N THR A 42 5.59 -13.75 -4.21
CA THR A 42 6.55 -13.32 -3.20
C THR A 42 7.57 -12.40 -3.87
N CYS A 43 7.78 -11.21 -3.31
CA CYS A 43 8.76 -10.24 -3.80
C CYS A 43 9.73 -9.86 -2.68
N ASP A 44 11.03 -10.00 -2.94
CA ASP A 44 12.08 -9.49 -2.05
C ASP A 44 12.35 -8.02 -2.42
N VAL A 45 11.60 -7.11 -1.81
CA VAL A 45 11.73 -5.68 -2.04
C VAL A 45 12.89 -5.13 -1.19
N PRO A 46 13.80 -4.32 -1.76
CA PRO A 46 14.88 -3.71 -0.99
C PRO A 46 14.34 -2.89 0.17
N GLU A 47 14.97 -3.04 1.33
CA GLU A 47 14.73 -2.16 2.47
C GLU A 47 15.11 -0.72 2.05
N PRO A 48 14.27 0.28 2.31
CA PRO A 48 14.65 1.66 2.07
C PRO A 48 15.85 2.08 2.93
N ASP A 49 16.60 3.06 2.45
CA ASP A 49 17.71 3.63 3.22
C ASP A 49 17.20 4.23 4.54
N VAL A 50 17.97 4.01 5.61
CA VAL A 50 17.68 4.59 6.91
C VAL A 50 17.90 6.10 6.83
N HIS A 51 16.87 6.87 7.18
CA HIS A 51 16.93 8.33 7.28
C HIS A 51 16.45 8.79 8.66
N GLU A 52 16.98 9.92 9.12
CA GLU A 52 16.42 10.62 10.28
C GLU A 52 15.04 11.17 9.93
N PRO A 53 13.97 10.81 10.67
CA PRO A 53 12.64 11.34 10.41
C PRO A 53 12.62 12.85 10.66
N ALA A 54 12.08 13.60 9.70
CA ALA A 54 11.95 15.06 9.84
C ALA A 54 10.95 15.46 10.94
N ASP A 55 9.94 14.61 11.19
CA ASP A 55 8.93 14.79 12.22
C ASP A 55 8.22 13.46 12.53
N TRP A 56 7.36 13.45 13.55
CA TRP A 56 6.55 12.30 13.96
C TRP A 56 5.06 12.68 14.02
N VAL A 57 4.20 11.74 13.61
CA VAL A 57 2.75 11.88 13.77
C VAL A 57 2.23 10.74 14.63
N GLY A 58 1.63 11.08 15.78
CA GLY A 58 0.94 10.11 16.63
C GLY A 58 -0.42 9.77 16.03
N VAL A 59 -0.78 8.48 16.00
CA VAL A 59 -2.10 8.03 15.50
C VAL A 59 -2.77 7.18 16.56
N ASP A 60 -3.96 7.60 17.00
CA ASP A 60 -4.80 6.84 17.93
C ASP A 60 -6.05 6.29 17.22
N ARG A 61 -6.44 5.07 17.59
CA ARG A 61 -7.62 4.39 17.06
C ARG A 61 -8.70 4.35 18.12
N GLY A 62 -9.76 5.11 17.90
CA GLY A 62 -10.91 5.16 18.79
C GLY A 62 -12.08 4.30 18.33
N ILE A 63 -13.08 4.14 19.19
CA ILE A 63 -14.36 3.49 18.82
C ILE A 63 -15.10 4.31 17.75
N VAL A 64 -15.02 5.64 17.84
CA VAL A 64 -15.71 6.58 16.93
C VAL A 64 -14.85 6.92 15.70
N ASN A 65 -13.53 7.08 15.87
CA ASN A 65 -12.60 7.47 14.81
C ASN A 65 -11.70 6.30 14.40
N LEU A 66 -11.62 6.02 13.09
CA LEU A 66 -10.72 4.98 12.57
C LEU A 66 -9.25 5.35 12.77
N ALA A 67 -8.92 6.64 12.64
CA ALA A 67 -7.61 7.19 12.96
C ALA A 67 -7.76 8.66 13.37
N SER A 68 -7.20 9.04 14.52
CA SER A 68 -7.07 10.43 14.96
C SER A 68 -5.58 10.75 15.04
N THR A 69 -5.14 11.84 14.43
CA THR A 69 -3.72 12.24 14.44
C THR A 69 -3.44 13.25 15.56
N SER A 70 -2.18 13.32 16.02
CA SER A 70 -1.71 14.34 16.96
C SER A 70 -1.84 15.77 16.44
N ASP A 71 -1.96 15.93 15.12
CA ASP A 71 -2.16 17.23 14.44
C ASP A 71 -3.64 17.67 14.44
N GLY A 72 -4.52 16.85 15.01
CA GLY A 72 -5.95 17.15 15.15
C GLY A 72 -6.82 16.66 13.99
N ASP A 73 -6.26 15.91 13.04
CA ASP A 73 -7.04 15.31 11.95
C ASP A 73 -7.78 14.06 12.43
N ASN A 74 -9.07 14.00 12.15
CA ASN A 74 -9.91 12.84 12.46
C ASN A 74 -10.39 12.17 11.17
N HIS A 75 -10.00 10.92 10.99
CA HIS A 75 -10.45 10.07 9.90
C HIS A 75 -11.49 9.08 10.42
N GLN A 76 -12.69 9.21 9.89
CA GLN A 76 -13.80 8.30 10.13
C GLN A 76 -14.16 7.58 8.83
N GLY A 77 -14.67 6.36 8.94
CA GLY A 77 -15.10 5.60 7.76
C GLY A 77 -16.35 6.22 7.16
N ARG A 78 -16.25 6.89 6.02
CA ARG A 78 -17.37 6.97 5.06
C ARG A 78 -17.31 5.69 4.25
N VAL A 79 -18.44 4.97 4.08
CA VAL A 79 -18.53 3.67 3.38
C VAL A 79 -17.49 3.60 2.25
N VAL A 80 -16.42 2.86 2.50
CA VAL A 80 -15.32 2.68 1.57
C VAL A 80 -15.56 1.34 0.89
N PRO A 81 -15.69 1.26 -0.45
CA PRO A 81 -15.59 -0.01 -1.13
C PRO A 81 -14.26 -0.66 -0.76
N ALA A 82 -14.25 -1.98 -0.59
CA ALA A 82 -13.14 -2.75 0.01
C ALA A 82 -11.73 -2.48 -0.59
N ALA A 83 -11.63 -1.87 -1.77
CA ALA A 83 -10.39 -1.61 -2.50
C ALA A 83 -9.56 -0.38 -2.06
N LEU A 84 -10.00 0.44 -1.08
CA LEU A 84 -9.39 1.77 -0.84
C LEU A 84 -8.79 2.03 0.55
N LEU A 85 -8.65 1.01 1.41
CA LEU A 85 -8.17 1.17 2.78
C LEU A 85 -6.69 1.62 2.92
N GLU A 86 -5.88 1.52 1.87
CA GLU A 86 -4.43 1.79 1.95
C GLU A 86 -4.02 3.29 1.99
N ARG A 87 -4.93 4.23 1.72
CA ARG A 87 -4.57 5.64 1.49
C ARG A 87 -4.38 6.51 2.75
N VAL A 88 -4.75 6.03 3.94
CA VAL A 88 -4.77 6.87 5.16
C VAL A 88 -3.37 7.09 5.75
N VAL A 89 -2.46 6.13 5.63
CA VAL A 89 -1.12 6.22 6.27
C VAL A 89 -0.18 7.17 5.51
N ARG A 90 -0.33 7.32 4.19
CA ARG A 90 0.62 8.09 3.36
C ARG A 90 0.36 9.60 3.33
N SER A 91 -0.82 10.08 3.72
CA SER A 91 -1.15 11.52 3.64
C SER A 91 -0.55 12.35 4.79
N GLY A 92 -0.33 11.76 5.97
CA GLY A 92 0.23 12.48 7.13
C GLY A 92 1.69 12.90 6.95
N VAL A 93 2.48 12.15 6.18
CA VAL A 93 3.92 12.40 6.01
C VAL A 93 4.23 13.60 5.10
N ARG A 94 3.26 14.09 4.31
CA ARG A 94 3.49 15.19 3.34
C ARG A 94 3.08 16.59 3.84
N ALA A 95 2.39 16.70 4.97
CA ALA A 95 1.90 18.00 5.46
C ALA A 95 2.86 18.65 6.47
N GLY A 96 4.14 18.78 6.10
CA GLY A 96 5.06 19.65 6.84
C GLY A 96 4.67 21.11 6.67
N ARG A 97 3.81 21.64 7.56
CA ARG A 97 3.60 23.08 7.70
C ARG A 97 4.51 23.57 8.81
N ALA A 98 5.57 24.29 8.42
CA ALA A 98 6.49 24.95 9.35
C ALA A 98 5.71 25.75 10.41
N SER A 99 5.92 25.39 11.68
CA SER A 99 5.44 26.16 12.83
C SER A 99 6.50 27.22 13.19
N PRO A 100 6.16 28.52 13.22
CA PRO A 100 7.07 29.54 13.71
C PRO A 100 6.90 29.71 15.22
N ARG A 101 7.93 29.34 15.99
CA ARG A 101 8.28 29.98 17.27
C ARG A 101 9.79 30.04 17.42
#